data_AF-A0A3D4GW04-F1
#
_entry.id   AF-A0A3D4GW04-F1
#
_cell.length_a   1.000
_cell.length_b   1.000
_cell.length_c   1.000
_cell.angle_alpha   90.00
_cell.angle_beta   90.00
_cell.angle_gamma   90.00
#
_symmetry.space_group_name_H-M   'P 1'
#
loop_
_entity.id
_entity.type
_entity.pdbx_description
1 polymer ?
#
loop_
_entity_poly.entity_id
_entity_poly.type
_entity_poly.pdbx_seq_one_letter_code
_entity_poly.pdbx_strand_id
1 'polypeptide(L)'
;MNRYTFLANFTNLARQGFILAAIEYRTANVARFPAQLENVKAAVRFLRATSEYFGIDPKSTGIKGESAGGQLACLAGTTNGNGSFDIGQNLTKSSDVQAVCA
;
A
#
# COMPACT_ATOMS: atom_id res chain seq x y z
N MET A 1 8.79 -14.20 7.04
CA MET A 1 8.76 -14.51 5.58
C MET A 1 9.70 -13.55 4.87
N ASN A 2 10.46 -13.98 3.86
CA ASN A 2 11.37 -13.09 3.14
C ASN A 2 10.54 -12.08 2.30
N ARG A 3 10.73 -10.78 2.54
CA ARG A 3 10.00 -9.68 1.89
C ARG A 3 10.14 -9.63 0.36
N TYR A 4 11.18 -10.25 -0.19
CA TYR A 4 11.46 -10.26 -1.63
C TYR A 4 10.84 -11.46 -2.35
N THR A 5 10.31 -12.45 -1.62
CA THR A 5 9.81 -13.72 -2.20
C THR A 5 8.78 -13.49 -3.31
N PHE A 6 7.91 -12.50 -3.13
CA PHE A 6 6.83 -12.23 -4.06
C PHE A 6 7.16 -11.17 -5.11
N LEU A 7 8.25 -10.40 -4.96
CA LEU A 7 8.61 -9.37 -5.94
C LEU A 7 8.93 -9.97 -7.32
N ALA A 8 9.54 -11.15 -7.35
CA ALA A 8 9.83 -11.86 -8.59
C ALA A 8 8.57 -12.12 -9.44
N ASN A 9 7.43 -12.40 -8.77
CA ASN A 9 6.15 -12.65 -9.42
C ASN A 9 5.59 -11.40 -10.13
N PHE A 10 6.10 -10.22 -9.80
CA PHE A 10 5.65 -8.94 -10.37
C PHE A 10 6.64 -8.33 -11.35
N THR A 11 7.72 -9.04 -11.70
CA THR A 11 8.72 -8.57 -12.67
C THR A 11 8.13 -8.12 -14.01
N ASN A 12 7.05 -8.75 -14.48
CA ASN A 12 6.33 -8.33 -15.68
C ASN A 12 5.78 -6.90 -15.57
N LEU A 13 5.29 -6.48 -14.40
CA LEU A 13 4.84 -5.11 -14.18
C LEU A 13 6.02 -4.14 -14.21
N ALA A 14 7.14 -4.49 -13.58
CA ALA A 14 8.35 -3.67 -13.64
C ALA A 14 8.84 -3.47 -15.09
N ARG A 15 8.77 -4.53 -15.92
CA ARG A 15 9.11 -4.46 -17.36
C ARG A 15 8.15 -3.58 -18.16
N GLN A 16 6.94 -3.36 -17.66
CA GLN A 16 5.95 -2.44 -18.25
C GLN A 16 6.09 -1.00 -17.73
N GLY A 17 7.09 -0.72 -16.89
CA GLY A 17 7.36 0.63 -16.38
C GLY A 17 6.73 0.93 -15.02
N PHE A 18 6.15 -0.06 -14.33
CA PHE A 18 5.63 0.14 -12.98
C PHE A 18 6.75 0.12 -11.94
N ILE A 19 6.67 1.02 -10.96
CA ILE A 19 7.45 0.94 -9.73
C ILE A 19 6.75 -0.02 -8.77
N LEU A 20 7.50 -0.98 -8.23
CA LEU A 20 6.99 -1.96 -7.26
C LEU A 20 7.52 -1.64 -5.87
N ALA A 21 6.60 -1.39 -4.93
CA ALA A 21 6.92 -1.20 -3.51
C ALA A 21 6.33 -2.33 -2.69
N ALA A 22 7.18 -3.17 -2.09
CA ALA A 22 6.74 -4.16 -1.10
C ALA A 22 6.58 -3.49 0.27
N ILE A 23 5.45 -3.72 0.93
CA ILE A 23 5.13 -3.14 2.23
C ILE A 23 5.05 -4.22 3.31
N GLU A 24 5.52 -3.89 4.50
CA GLU A 24 5.30 -4.70 5.70
C GLU A 24 4.26 -4.00 6.58
N TYR A 25 3.34 -4.79 7.14
CA TYR A 25 2.31 -4.32 8.06
C TYR A 25 2.28 -5.18 9.31
N ARG A 26 1.83 -4.61 10.43
CA ARG A 26 1.72 -5.33 11.71
C ARG A 26 0.71 -6.46 11.59
N THR A 27 1.11 -7.69 11.87
CA THR A 27 0.21 -8.86 11.89
C THR A 27 -0.64 -8.90 13.16
N ALA A 28 -1.71 -9.72 13.17
CA ALA A 28 -2.69 -9.75 14.26
C ALA A 28 -2.12 -10.13 15.64
N ASN A 29 -0.99 -10.85 15.67
CA ASN A 29 -0.24 -11.16 16.90
C ASN A 29 0.51 -9.95 17.48
N VAL A 30 0.73 -8.89 16.68
CA VAL A 30 1.42 -7.66 17.10
C VAL A 30 0.41 -6.56 17.43
N ALA A 31 -0.64 -6.42 16.62
CA ALA A 31 -1.65 -5.38 16.82
C ALA A 31 -3.02 -5.83 16.31
N ARG A 32 -4.09 -5.47 17.04
CA ARG A 32 -5.48 -5.72 16.61
C ARG A 32 -5.85 -4.82 15.43
N PHE A 33 -6.80 -5.29 14.63
CA PHE A 33 -7.47 -4.45 13.63
C PHE A 33 -8.01 -3.15 14.29
N PRO A 34 -7.87 -1.95 13.67
CA PRO A 34 -7.51 -1.68 12.26
C PRO A 34 -6.02 -1.46 11.97
N ALA A 35 -5.11 -1.84 12.87
CA ALA A 35 -3.67 -1.54 12.76
C ALA A 35 -3.00 -1.93 11.43
N GLN A 36 -3.45 -3.01 10.81
CA GLN A 36 -3.00 -3.50 9.51
C GLN A 36 -3.36 -2.52 8.39
N LEU A 37 -4.62 -2.07 8.36
CA LEU A 37 -5.15 -1.15 7.36
C LEU A 37 -4.48 0.23 7.48
N GLU A 38 -4.28 0.69 8.73
CA GLU A 38 -3.53 1.92 9.01
C GLU A 38 -2.11 1.86 8.43
N ASN A 39 -1.43 0.72 8.53
CA ASN A 39 -0.09 0.56 7.96
C ASN A 39 -0.10 0.57 6.44
N VAL A 40 -1.09 -0.08 5.80
CA VAL A 40 -1.26 -0.03 4.34
C VAL A 40 -1.48 1.41 3.86
N LYS A 41 -2.40 2.14 4.49
CA LYS A 41 -2.69 3.54 4.15
C LYS A 41 -1.49 4.45 4.43
N ALA A 42 -0.76 4.22 5.52
CA ALA A 42 0.48 4.94 5.82
C ALA A 42 1.56 4.70 4.75
N ALA A 43 1.66 3.48 4.22
CA ALA A 43 2.60 3.16 3.15
C ALA A 43 2.27 3.92 1.86
N VAL A 44 0.99 4.02 1.48
CA VAL A 44 0.54 4.83 0.34
C VAL A 44 0.93 6.30 0.52
N ARG A 45 0.67 6.86 1.71
CA ARG A 45 1.06 8.25 2.03
C ARG A 45 2.57 8.44 1.99
N PHE A 46 3.34 7.49 2.48
CA PHE A 46 4.81 7.53 2.44
C PHE A 46 5.32 7.54 1.00
N LEU A 47 4.82 6.67 0.12
CA LEU A 47 5.20 6.65 -1.30
C LEU A 47 4.86 7.98 -2.00
N ARG A 48 3.72 8.59 -1.66
CA ARG A 48 3.36 9.93 -2.17
C ARG A 48 4.21 11.06 -1.60
N ALA A 49 4.64 10.95 -0.34
CA ALA A 49 5.52 11.93 0.28
C ALA A 49 6.94 11.87 -0.29
N THR A 50 7.37 10.69 -0.75
CA THR A 50 8.70 10.42 -1.30
C THR A 50 8.69 10.27 -2.82
N SER A 51 7.62 10.70 -3.49
CA SER A 51 7.39 10.38 -4.90
C SER A 51 8.45 10.96 -5.82
N GLU A 52 8.92 12.18 -5.54
CA GLU A 52 10.00 12.82 -6.31
C GLU A 52 11.31 12.04 -6.21
N TYR A 53 11.66 11.56 -5.02
CA TYR A 53 12.89 10.82 -4.77
C TYR A 53 12.92 9.48 -5.52
N PHE A 54 11.78 8.79 -5.59
CA PHE A 54 11.67 7.49 -6.24
C PHE A 54 11.16 7.55 -7.69
N GLY A 55 10.85 8.73 -8.22
CA GLY A 55 10.25 8.89 -9.56
C GLY A 55 8.83 8.29 -9.68
N ILE A 56 8.06 8.26 -8.58
CA ILE A 56 6.69 7.74 -8.55
C ILE A 56 5.72 8.80 -9.06
N ASP A 57 4.77 8.42 -9.91
CA ASP A 57 3.59 9.25 -10.17
C ASP A 57 2.60 9.12 -9.00
N PRO A 58 2.44 10.16 -8.15
CA PRO A 58 1.60 10.07 -6.96
C PRO A 58 0.10 9.96 -7.28
N LYS A 59 -0.30 10.24 -8.53
CA LYS A 59 -1.70 10.15 -9.01
C LYS A 59 -2.08 8.75 -9.49
N SER A 60 -1.10 7.88 -9.69
CA SER A 60 -1.27 6.56 -10.32
C SER A 60 -0.79 5.45 -9.38
N THR A 61 -1.44 5.31 -8.21
CA THR A 61 -1.09 4.31 -7.19
C THR A 61 -2.14 3.20 -7.12
N GLY A 62 -1.73 1.98 -7.45
CA GLY A 62 -2.53 0.77 -7.24
C GLY A 62 -2.02 -0.06 -6.06
N ILE A 63 -2.90 -0.88 -5.48
CA ILE A 63 -2.53 -1.85 -4.45
C ILE A 63 -2.87 -3.27 -4.89
N LYS A 64 -1.94 -4.19 -4.65
CA LYS A 64 -2.16 -5.62 -4.86
C LYS A 64 -1.86 -6.42 -3.60
N GLY A 65 -2.71 -7.41 -3.33
CA GLY A 65 -2.49 -8.41 -2.29
C GLY A 65 -2.93 -9.81 -2.72
N GLU A 66 -2.83 -10.75 -1.77
CA GLU A 66 -3.38 -12.11 -1.82
C GLU A 66 -3.84 -12.48 -0.40
N SER A 67 -4.93 -13.24 -0.26
CA SER A 67 -5.45 -13.71 1.04
C SER A 67 -5.68 -12.55 2.02
N ALA A 68 -5.08 -12.57 3.22
CA ALA A 68 -5.13 -11.46 4.17
C ALA A 68 -4.63 -10.12 3.57
N GLY A 69 -3.61 -10.17 2.71
CA GLY A 69 -3.15 -8.99 1.98
C GLY A 69 -4.16 -8.51 0.93
N GLY A 70 -4.88 -9.43 0.29
CA GLY A 70 -5.96 -9.11 -0.66
C GLY A 70 -7.13 -8.43 0.05
N GLN A 71 -7.50 -8.91 1.24
CA GLN A 71 -8.48 -8.24 2.10
C GLN A 71 -8.04 -6.81 2.44
N LEU A 72 -6.78 -6.59 2.82
CA LEU A 72 -6.27 -5.25 3.09
C LEU A 72 -6.24 -4.35 1.86
N ALA A 73 -5.93 -4.91 0.68
CA ALA A 73 -6.00 -4.20 -0.59
C ALA A 73 -7.43 -3.73 -0.90
N CYS A 74 -8.41 -4.62 -0.75
CA CYS A 74 -9.83 -4.27 -0.87
C CYS A 74 -10.24 -3.20 0.13
N LEU A 75 -9.94 -3.38 1.42
CA LEU A 75 -10.29 -2.41 2.46
C LEU A 75 -9.68 -1.04 2.19
N ALA A 76 -8.42 -0.98 1.74
CA ALA A 76 -7.77 0.29 1.41
C ALA A 76 -8.52 1.04 0.31
N GLY A 77 -8.92 0.36 -0.77
CA GLY A 77 -9.68 0.98 -1.87
C GLY A 77 -11.12 1.33 -1.49
N THR A 78 -11.84 0.45 -0.78
CA THR A 78 -13.23 0.70 -0.36
C THR A 78 -13.33 1.76 0.75
N THR A 79 -12.22 2.14 1.36
CA THR A 79 -12.13 3.22 2.35
C THR A 79 -11.37 4.44 1.82
N ASN A 80 -11.29 4.60 0.48
CA ASN A 80 -10.86 5.86 -0.12
C ASN A 80 -11.73 7.02 0.38
N GLY A 81 -11.13 8.19 0.62
CA GLY A 81 -11.78 9.38 1.17
C GLY A 81 -12.11 9.30 2.66
N ASN A 82 -11.91 8.14 3.30
CA ASN A 82 -12.11 7.97 4.74
C ASN A 82 -10.78 8.11 5.51
N GLY A 83 -10.57 9.28 6.11
CA GLY A 83 -9.39 9.59 6.92
C GLY A 83 -9.37 8.96 8.31
N SER A 84 -10.41 8.25 8.78
CA SER A 84 -10.43 7.66 10.12
C SER A 84 -9.37 6.57 10.35
N PHE A 85 -8.76 6.05 9.28
CA PHE A 85 -7.65 5.08 9.33
C PHE A 85 -6.28 5.73 9.05
N ASP A 86 -6.24 7.05 8.85
CA ASP A 86 -5.03 7.78 8.53
C ASP A 86 -4.36 8.28 9.80
N ILE A 87 -3.44 7.47 10.32
CA ILE A 87 -2.63 7.80 11.50
C ILE A 87 -1.14 7.91 11.18
N GLY A 88 -0.39 8.56 12.06
CA GLY A 88 1.06 8.67 11.96
C GLY A 88 1.54 9.79 11.03
N GLN A 89 2.49 9.47 10.16
CA GLN A 89 3.19 10.47 9.35
C GLN A 89 2.51 10.74 8.01
N ASN A 90 2.92 11.83 7.35
CA ASN A 90 2.52 12.22 5.99
C ASN A 90 1.00 12.45 5.80
N LEU A 91 0.28 12.86 6.85
CA LEU A 91 -1.19 13.04 6.85
C LEU A 91 -1.70 14.08 5.85
N THR A 92 -0.82 14.95 5.33
CA THR A 92 -1.15 15.89 4.25
C THR A 92 -1.23 15.22 2.87
N LYS A 93 -0.83 13.95 2.75
CA LYS A 93 -0.96 13.15 1.54
C LYS A 93 -2.19 12.25 1.64
N SER A 94 -2.94 12.13 0.54
CA SER A 94 -4.04 11.17 0.46
C SER A 94 -3.54 9.73 0.64
N SER A 95 -4.35 8.86 1.25
CA SER A 95 -4.13 7.41 1.32
C SER A 95 -4.91 6.62 0.26
N ASP A 96 -5.58 7.32 -0.66
CA ASP A 96 -6.47 6.70 -1.64
C ASP A 96 -5.71 5.92 -2.70
N VAL A 97 -6.29 4.87 -3.25
CA VAL A 97 -5.70 4.08 -4.35
C VAL A 97 -6.61 4.09 -5.58
N GLN A 98 -6.01 4.13 -6.76
CA GLN A 98 -6.72 4.20 -8.04
C GLN A 98 -7.11 2.82 -8.58
N ALA A 99 -6.48 1.75 -8.08
CA ALA A 99 -6.78 0.38 -8.47
C ALA A 99 -6.52 -0.59 -7.31
N VAL A 100 -7.32 -1.66 -7.26
CA VAL A 100 -7.18 -2.76 -6.30
C VAL A 100 -7.15 -4.07 -7.07
N CYS A 101 -6.16 -4.92 -6.78
CA CYS A 101 -6.08 -6.30 -7.26
C CYS A 101 -5.91 -7.24 -6.06
N ALA A 102 -6.91 -8.05 -5.76
CA ALA A 102 -6.89 -9.01 -4.65
C ALA A 102 -6.77 -10.46 -5.14
#